data_AF-A0A3B9EEA6-F1
#
_entry.id   AF-A0A3B9EEA6-F1
#
_cell.length_a   1.000
_cell.length_b   1.000
_cell.length_c   1.000
_cell.angle_alpha   90.00
_cell.angle_beta   90.00
_cell.angle_gamma   90.00
#
_symmetry.space_group_name_H-M   'P 1'
#
loop_
_entity.id
_entity.type
_entity.pdbx_description
1 polymer ?
#
loop_
_entity_poly.entity_id
_entity_poly.type
_entity_poly.pdbx_seq_one_letter_code
_entity_poly.pdbx_strand_id
1 'polypeptide(L)'
;GLTAGAGSFAIRVEAAGRRTDDYEVPDFDEATLDGSFNRSSTATLGLSWIGSRGYLGAAYTEQRSEYGLPGHTHEYESCHPHGSSLHCGGHDHGDDDHDHDHDHDHDHDHVPIVDLISKRVDVRSEIEDPFTGIERIRFRGGFTNYRHDEIDDGEIATTFTNEGYDARVEVQHAAIGGVRGVVGAQTSRSDFAAVG
;
A
#
# COMPACT_ATOMS: atom_id res chain seq x y z
N GLY A 1 3.76 14.84 -14.43
CA GLY A 1 2.43 14.42 -14.94
C GLY A 1 2.01 15.33 -16.07
N LEU A 2 1.15 14.84 -16.96
CA LEU A 2 0.60 15.56 -18.11
C LEU A 2 -0.92 15.40 -18.13
N THR A 3 -1.63 16.42 -18.61
CA THR A 3 -3.07 16.37 -18.84
C THR A 3 -3.38 16.99 -20.19
N ALA A 4 -4.17 16.29 -20.99
CA ALA A 4 -4.61 16.75 -22.30
C ALA A 4 -6.12 16.59 -22.40
N GLY A 5 -6.78 17.43 -23.19
CA GLY A 5 -8.22 17.37 -23.38
C GLY A 5 -8.64 17.69 -24.81
N ALA A 6 -9.74 17.09 -25.25
CA ALA A 6 -10.35 17.32 -26.54
C ALA A 6 -11.87 17.20 -26.41
N GLY A 7 -12.58 18.28 -26.75
CA GLY A 7 -14.03 18.36 -26.55
C GLY A 7 -14.41 18.11 -25.09
N SER A 8 -15.32 17.18 -24.85
CA SER A 8 -15.77 16.76 -23.53
C SER A 8 -14.88 15.71 -22.86
N PHE A 9 -13.67 15.43 -23.36
CA PHE A 9 -12.81 14.41 -22.78
C PHE A 9 -11.49 14.99 -22.29
N ALA A 10 -10.98 14.47 -21.18
CA ALA A 10 -9.66 14.75 -20.65
C ALA A 10 -8.95 13.45 -20.27
N ILE A 11 -7.66 13.37 -20.57
CA ILE A 11 -6.77 12.28 -20.16
C ILE A 11 -5.67 12.84 -19.25
N ARG A 12 -5.33 12.11 -18.19
CA ARG A 12 -4.21 12.41 -17.29
C ARG A 12 -3.25 11.24 -17.26
N VAL A 13 -1.97 11.53 -17.37
CA VAL A 13 -0.90 10.56 -17.13
C VAL A 13 0.01 11.11 -16.05
N GLU A 14 0.30 10.31 -15.04
CA GLU A 14 1.19 10.67 -13.95
C GLU A 14 2.13 9.53 -13.64
N ALA A 15 3.40 9.84 -13.42
CA ALA A 15 4.37 8.89 -12.98
C ALA A 15 5.30 9.57 -11.97
N ALA A 16 5.69 8.84 -10.95
CA ALA A 16 6.65 9.25 -9.94
C ALA A 16 7.56 8.05 -9.60
N GLY A 17 8.81 8.33 -9.28
CA GLY A 17 9.77 7.34 -8.83
C GLY A 17 10.63 7.92 -7.73
N ARG A 18 11.01 7.09 -6.78
CA ARG A 18 11.94 7.41 -5.71
C ARG A 18 12.93 6.26 -5.58
N ARG A 19 14.21 6.61 -5.46
CA ARG A 19 15.28 5.68 -5.10
C ARG A 19 16.10 6.37 -4.02
N THR A 20 16.23 5.69 -2.90
CA THR A 20 17.12 6.08 -1.80
C THR A 20 17.90 4.85 -1.41
N ASP A 21 19.20 5.02 -1.23
CA ASP A 21 20.08 4.04 -0.63
C ASP A 21 19.91 4.10 0.91
N ASP A 22 20.65 3.28 1.64
CA ASP A 22 20.63 3.28 3.10
C ASP A 22 21.00 4.66 3.66
N TYR A 23 20.28 5.10 4.70
CA TYR A 23 20.50 6.41 5.27
C TYR A 23 21.61 6.39 6.33
N GLU A 24 22.33 7.50 6.43
CA GLU A 24 23.39 7.69 7.42
C GLU A 24 22.81 7.80 8.84
N VAL A 25 23.44 7.11 9.79
CA VAL A 25 23.08 7.16 11.21
C VAL A 25 24.25 7.70 12.03
N PRO A 26 24.12 8.86 12.68
CA PRO A 26 25.14 9.32 13.61
C PRO A 26 25.07 8.50 14.90
N ASP A 27 26.23 8.35 15.56
CA ASP A 27 26.37 7.72 16.88
C ASP A 27 26.02 6.21 16.94
N PHE A 28 26.09 5.51 15.81
CA PHE A 28 26.02 4.05 15.69
C PHE A 28 27.39 3.46 15.36
N ASP A 29 27.55 2.16 15.60
CA ASP A 29 28.79 1.44 15.24
C ASP A 29 29.01 1.39 13.72
N GLU A 30 27.92 1.46 12.94
CA GLU A 30 27.92 1.54 11.48
C GLU A 30 27.57 2.96 11.00
N ALA A 31 28.11 3.36 9.84
CA ALA A 31 27.88 4.69 9.27
C ALA A 31 26.49 4.84 8.60
N THR A 32 25.89 3.73 8.17
CA THR A 32 24.60 3.65 7.50
C THR A 32 23.76 2.58 8.18
N LEU A 33 22.44 2.77 8.22
CA LEU A 33 21.55 1.73 8.72
C LEU A 33 21.23 0.74 7.60
N ASP A 34 21.76 -0.47 7.70
CA ASP A 34 21.52 -1.51 6.69
C ASP A 34 20.03 -1.83 6.52
N GLY A 35 19.62 -2.11 5.28
CA GLY A 35 18.23 -2.36 4.88
C GLY A 35 17.28 -1.17 4.99
N SER A 36 17.78 0.05 5.15
CA SER A 36 16.94 1.26 5.21
C SER A 36 16.65 1.89 3.84
N PHE A 37 17.19 1.32 2.76
CA PHE A 37 16.93 1.73 1.40
C PHE A 37 15.44 1.67 1.01
N ASN A 38 15.07 2.42 -0.02
CA ASN A 38 13.72 2.36 -0.58
C ASN A 38 13.72 2.70 -2.08
N ARG A 39 13.13 1.81 -2.86
CA ARG A 39 12.88 1.98 -4.29
C ARG A 39 11.39 1.89 -4.54
N SER A 40 10.76 2.99 -4.92
CA SER A 40 9.33 3.01 -5.23
C SER A 40 9.04 3.68 -6.57
N SER A 41 7.98 3.20 -7.21
CA SER A 41 7.45 3.79 -8.43
C SER A 41 5.93 3.79 -8.38
N THR A 42 5.33 4.79 -9.01
CA THR A 42 3.87 4.89 -9.15
C THR A 42 3.56 5.44 -10.53
N ALA A 43 2.63 4.78 -11.23
CA ALA A 43 2.11 5.22 -12.51
C ALA A 43 0.59 5.29 -12.44
N THR A 44 0.00 6.34 -13.00
CA THR A 44 -1.45 6.54 -13.05
C THR A 44 -1.88 6.99 -14.43
N LEU A 45 -2.94 6.37 -14.94
CA LEU A 45 -3.65 6.74 -16.16
C LEU A 45 -5.10 7.06 -15.79
N GLY A 46 -5.55 8.28 -16.06
CA GLY A 46 -6.90 8.74 -15.85
C GLY A 46 -7.58 9.17 -17.14
N LEU A 47 -8.87 8.87 -17.26
CA LEU A 47 -9.75 9.36 -18.32
C LEU A 47 -10.98 10.01 -17.67
N SER A 48 -11.44 11.12 -18.22
CA SER A 48 -12.64 11.81 -17.74
C SER A 48 -13.48 12.32 -18.89
N TRP A 49 -14.79 12.15 -18.76
CA TRP A 49 -15.81 12.83 -19.54
C TRP A 49 -16.34 14.03 -18.75
N ILE A 50 -16.39 15.19 -19.38
CA ILE A 50 -16.71 16.49 -18.80
C ILE A 50 -17.89 17.07 -19.58
N GLY A 51 -19.04 17.15 -18.91
CA GLY A 51 -20.26 17.75 -19.43
C GLY A 51 -20.46 19.17 -18.90
N SER A 52 -21.56 19.80 -19.31
CA SER A 52 -21.94 21.14 -18.84
C SER A 52 -22.43 21.17 -17.39
N ARG A 53 -22.74 20.01 -16.80
CA ARG A 53 -23.31 19.84 -15.46
C ARG A 53 -22.47 18.92 -14.58
N GLY A 54 -21.19 18.73 -14.90
CA GLY A 54 -20.29 17.89 -14.09
C GLY A 54 -19.47 16.91 -14.92
N TYR A 55 -18.99 15.85 -14.28
CA TYR A 55 -18.01 14.93 -14.87
C TYR A 55 -18.17 13.48 -14.40
N LEU A 56 -17.62 12.56 -15.18
CA LEU A 56 -17.38 11.16 -14.82
C LEU A 56 -15.95 10.82 -15.21
N GLY A 57 -15.15 10.34 -14.27
CA GLY A 57 -13.77 9.93 -14.50
C GLY A 57 -13.47 8.58 -13.89
N ALA A 58 -12.53 7.88 -14.52
CA ALA A 58 -11.92 6.67 -14.00
C ALA A 58 -10.40 6.79 -14.08
N ALA A 59 -9.70 6.19 -13.13
CA ALA A 59 -8.25 6.12 -13.12
C ALA A 59 -7.77 4.72 -12.74
N TYR A 60 -6.68 4.30 -13.35
CA TYR A 60 -5.91 3.12 -12.95
C TYR A 60 -4.55 3.58 -12.43
N THR A 61 -4.17 3.09 -11.26
CA THR A 61 -2.89 3.35 -10.62
C THR A 61 -2.19 2.04 -10.32
N GLU A 62 -0.91 1.94 -10.68
CA GLU A 62 -0.02 0.87 -10.26
C GLU A 62 1.11 1.48 -9.42
N GLN A 63 1.34 0.92 -8.24
CA GLN A 63 2.45 1.24 -7.36
C GLN A 63 3.29 -0.01 -7.16
N ARG A 64 4.60 0.16 -7.26
CA ARG A 64 5.59 -0.87 -6.92
C ARG A 64 6.55 -0.32 -5.90
N SER A 65 6.90 -1.10 -4.90
CA SER A 65 7.90 -0.71 -3.90
C SER A 65 8.77 -1.90 -3.54
N GLU A 66 10.07 -1.68 -3.47
CA GLU A 66 11.05 -2.62 -2.94
C GLU A 66 11.81 -1.86 -1.84
N TYR A 67 11.78 -2.36 -0.61
CA TYR A 67 12.43 -1.72 0.53
C TYR A 67 12.88 -2.76 1.56
N GLY A 68 13.98 -2.49 2.26
CA GLY A 68 14.47 -3.38 3.31
C GLY A 68 13.70 -3.21 4.63
N LEU A 69 13.85 -4.21 5.50
CA LEU A 69 13.32 -4.23 6.85
C LEU A 69 14.47 -4.01 7.86
N PRO A 70 14.84 -2.76 8.17
CA PRO A 70 15.98 -2.49 9.06
C PRO A 70 15.68 -2.95 10.49
N GLY A 71 16.68 -3.51 11.16
CA GLY A 71 16.54 -4.03 12.52
C GLY A 71 15.83 -5.39 12.61
N HIS A 72 15.74 -6.11 11.49
CA HIS A 72 15.32 -7.50 11.44
C HIS A 72 16.26 -8.40 12.26
N THR A 73 15.69 -9.38 12.96
CA THR A 73 16.44 -10.43 13.66
C THR A 73 15.71 -11.75 13.54
N HIS A 74 16.43 -12.83 13.25
CA HIS A 74 15.87 -14.19 13.20
C HIS A 74 15.68 -14.82 14.59
N GLU A 75 16.00 -14.09 15.68
CA GLU A 75 15.85 -14.58 17.07
C GLU A 75 14.44 -15.14 17.35
N TYR A 76 13.43 -14.57 16.69
CA TYR A 76 12.03 -14.91 16.93
C TYR A 76 11.36 -15.74 15.83
N GLU A 77 12.10 -16.13 14.79
CA GLU A 77 11.55 -16.84 13.64
C GLU A 77 10.91 -18.19 14.03
N SER A 78 11.56 -18.92 14.95
CA SER A 78 11.07 -20.20 15.46
C SER A 78 10.03 -20.08 16.58
N CYS A 79 9.64 -18.85 16.94
CA CYS A 79 8.72 -18.63 18.05
C CYS A 79 7.27 -18.78 17.62
N HIS A 80 6.46 -19.45 18.45
CA HIS A 80 5.02 -19.55 18.23
C HIS A 80 4.23 -19.27 19.52
N PRO A 81 3.06 -18.60 19.41
CA PRO A 81 2.24 -18.32 20.58
C PRO A 81 1.56 -19.59 21.07
N HIS A 82 1.63 -19.82 22.39
CA HIS A 82 0.84 -20.84 23.06
C HIS A 82 0.06 -20.17 24.20
N GLY A 83 -1.19 -19.79 23.92
CA GLY A 83 -1.97 -18.94 24.82
C GLY A 83 -1.40 -17.51 24.85
N SER A 84 -0.95 -17.06 26.02
CA SER A 84 -0.33 -15.73 26.20
C SER A 84 1.20 -15.78 26.35
N SER A 85 1.81 -16.96 26.21
CA SER A 85 3.26 -17.12 26.21
C SER A 85 3.78 -17.35 24.80
N LEU A 86 4.97 -16.82 24.54
CA LEU A 86 5.70 -17.06 23.30
C LEU A 86 6.69 -18.21 23.57
N HIS A 87 6.62 -19.27 22.78
CA HIS A 87 7.55 -20.39 22.86
C HIS A 87 8.55 -20.29 21.73
N CYS A 88 9.81 -20.04 22.10
CA CYS A 88 10.94 -19.91 21.20
C CYS A 88 11.86 -21.10 21.44
N GLY A 89 12.08 -21.92 20.42
CA GLY A 89 12.85 -23.16 20.54
C GLY A 89 12.52 -24.07 19.37
N GLY A 90 13.38 -24.06 18.36
CA GLY A 90 13.34 -25.04 17.29
C GLY A 90 13.46 -26.46 17.85
N HIS A 91 12.83 -27.42 17.19
CA HIS A 91 13.07 -28.84 17.45
C HIS A 91 14.50 -29.21 17.03
N ASP A 92 15.49 -28.82 17.82
CA ASP A 92 16.81 -29.44 17.74
C ASP A 92 16.76 -30.77 18.48
N HIS A 93 16.78 -31.85 17.70
CA HIS A 93 16.94 -33.20 18.21
C HIS A 93 18.33 -33.68 17.84
N GLY A 94 19.28 -33.59 18.78
CA GLY A 94 20.48 -34.44 18.77
C GLY A 94 21.72 -33.80 19.36
N ASP A 95 22.13 -34.32 20.52
CA ASP A 95 23.43 -34.12 21.16
C ASP A 95 24.62 -34.32 20.20
N ASP A 96 25.66 -33.48 20.27
CA ASP A 96 27.07 -33.91 20.25
C ASP A 96 28.04 -32.77 20.64
N ASP A 97 28.93 -33.06 21.58
CA ASP A 97 30.06 -32.25 22.03
C ASP A 97 31.06 -32.01 20.88
N HIS A 98 31.29 -30.76 20.44
CA HIS A 98 32.51 -30.40 19.72
C HIS A 98 32.92 -28.92 19.92
N ASP A 99 34.06 -28.73 20.60
CA ASP A 99 34.89 -27.51 20.54
C ASP A 99 35.26 -27.20 19.08
N HIS A 100 34.82 -26.05 18.55
CA HIS A 100 35.34 -25.47 17.32
C HIS A 100 35.46 -23.94 17.45
N ASP A 101 36.67 -23.45 17.15
CA ASP A 101 37.05 -22.06 17.05
C ASP A 101 36.03 -21.25 16.24
N HIS A 102 35.50 -20.16 16.81
CA HIS A 102 34.64 -19.22 16.11
C HIS A 102 35.47 -18.36 15.14
N ASP A 103 35.79 -18.91 13.97
CA ASP A 103 35.86 -18.07 12.77
C ASP A 103 34.45 -17.52 12.56
N HIS A 104 34.24 -16.26 12.97
CA HIS A 104 33.05 -15.50 12.59
C HIS A 104 33.17 -15.16 11.09
N ASP A 105 32.93 -16.15 10.23
CA ASP A 105 32.34 -15.87 8.94
C ASP A 105 30.96 -15.30 9.27
N HIS A 106 30.89 -13.96 9.34
CA HIS A 106 29.66 -13.23 9.19
C HIS A 106 29.18 -13.49 7.76
N ASP A 107 28.61 -14.67 7.52
CA ASP A 107 27.67 -14.82 6.42
C ASP A 107 26.66 -13.70 6.64
N HIS A 108 26.68 -12.75 5.73
CA HIS A 108 25.83 -11.58 5.78
C HIS A 108 24.40 -12.07 5.59
N ASP A 109 23.71 -12.45 6.68
CA ASP A 109 22.26 -12.61 6.70
C ASP A 109 21.70 -11.39 5.97
N HIS A 110 21.16 -11.61 4.79
CA HIS A 110 20.76 -10.51 3.92
C HIS A 110 19.58 -9.82 4.58
N VAL A 111 19.61 -8.49 4.75
CA VAL A 111 18.47 -7.80 5.34
C VAL A 111 17.21 -8.11 4.52
N PRO A 112 16.15 -8.65 5.13
CA PRO A 112 14.96 -9.01 4.40
C PRO A 112 14.37 -7.81 3.69
N ILE A 113 13.74 -8.09 2.57
CA ILE A 113 13.14 -7.07 1.72
C ILE A 113 11.66 -7.32 1.58
N VAL A 114 10.93 -6.24 1.36
CA VAL A 114 9.53 -6.27 0.95
C VAL A 114 9.44 -5.97 -0.53
N ASP A 115 8.90 -6.88 -1.34
CA ASP A 115 8.47 -6.60 -2.72
C ASP A 115 6.95 -6.40 -2.76
N LEU A 116 6.54 -5.16 -3.02
CA LEU A 116 5.16 -4.71 -2.98
C LEU A 116 4.66 -4.34 -4.37
N ILE A 117 3.46 -4.84 -4.69
CA ILE A 117 2.66 -4.38 -5.82
C ILE A 117 1.23 -4.01 -5.37
N SER A 118 0.79 -2.81 -5.73
CA SER A 118 -0.57 -2.34 -5.50
C SER A 118 -1.18 -1.85 -6.81
N LYS A 119 -2.35 -2.37 -7.15
CA LYS A 119 -3.14 -1.96 -8.31
C LYS A 119 -4.46 -1.39 -7.82
N ARG A 120 -4.77 -0.16 -8.24
CA ARG A 120 -5.98 0.54 -7.84
C ARG A 120 -6.76 1.04 -9.05
N VAL A 121 -8.07 0.86 -9.01
CA VAL A 121 -9.02 1.49 -9.93
C VAL A 121 -9.89 2.45 -9.13
N ASP A 122 -9.94 3.70 -9.54
CA ASP A 122 -10.81 4.72 -8.97
C ASP A 122 -11.86 5.16 -9.98
N VAL A 123 -13.09 5.37 -9.52
CA VAL A 123 -14.16 6.04 -10.27
C VAL A 123 -14.64 7.23 -9.47
N ARG A 124 -14.75 8.39 -10.12
CA ARG A 124 -15.27 9.62 -9.51
C ARG A 124 -16.26 10.27 -10.44
N SER A 125 -17.37 10.75 -9.89
CA SER A 125 -18.29 11.58 -10.64
C SER A 125 -18.87 12.68 -9.77
N GLU A 126 -19.27 13.75 -10.46
CA GLU A 126 -20.04 14.83 -9.89
C GLU A 126 -21.09 15.24 -10.93
N ILE A 127 -22.33 15.44 -10.48
CA ILE A 127 -23.38 16.03 -11.29
C ILE A 127 -24.06 17.17 -10.53
N GLU A 128 -24.23 18.29 -11.21
CA GLU A 128 -24.81 19.53 -10.71
C GLU A 128 -26.25 19.69 -11.19
N ASP A 129 -27.07 20.22 -10.28
CA ASP A 129 -28.50 20.44 -10.42
C ASP A 129 -29.27 19.25 -11.01
N PRO A 130 -29.03 17.98 -10.60
CA PRO A 130 -29.56 16.80 -11.29
C PRO A 130 -31.09 16.84 -11.44
N PHE A 131 -31.78 17.36 -10.43
CA PHE A 131 -33.22 17.62 -10.40
C PHE A 131 -33.56 18.63 -9.29
N THR A 132 -34.77 19.19 -9.33
CA THR A 132 -35.24 20.21 -8.39
C THR A 132 -35.03 19.79 -6.93
N GLY A 133 -34.46 20.70 -6.14
CA GLY A 133 -34.21 20.49 -4.72
C GLY A 133 -32.84 19.89 -4.39
N ILE A 134 -32.07 19.43 -5.38
CA ILE A 134 -30.70 18.92 -5.22
C ILE A 134 -29.74 19.77 -6.05
N GLU A 135 -28.74 20.36 -5.39
CA GLU A 135 -27.71 21.18 -6.05
C GLU A 135 -26.59 20.31 -6.62
N ARG A 136 -26.26 19.18 -5.96
CA ARG A 136 -25.12 18.35 -6.36
C ARG A 136 -25.24 16.91 -5.87
N ILE A 137 -24.81 15.96 -6.70
CA ILE A 137 -24.54 14.57 -6.29
C ILE A 137 -23.08 14.25 -6.62
N ARG A 138 -22.34 13.72 -5.65
CA ARG A 138 -20.97 13.23 -5.81
C ARG A 138 -20.92 11.74 -5.55
N PHE A 139 -20.17 11.03 -6.39
CA PHE A 139 -19.84 9.63 -6.16
C PHE A 139 -18.32 9.44 -6.23
N ARG A 140 -17.81 8.63 -5.31
CA ARG A 140 -16.43 8.11 -5.34
C ARG A 140 -16.49 6.62 -5.08
N GLY A 141 -15.78 5.85 -5.88
CA GLY A 141 -15.60 4.42 -5.67
C GLY A 141 -14.18 4.00 -6.00
N GLY A 142 -13.70 2.98 -5.31
CA GLY A 142 -12.37 2.44 -5.46
C GLY A 142 -12.34 0.92 -5.33
N PHE A 143 -11.45 0.30 -6.08
CA PHE A 143 -11.02 -1.08 -5.89
C PHE A 143 -9.50 -1.10 -5.78
N THR A 144 -8.96 -1.80 -4.80
CA THR A 144 -7.53 -1.99 -4.60
C THR A 144 -7.23 -3.48 -4.50
N ASN A 145 -6.27 -3.96 -5.28
CA ASN A 145 -5.66 -5.27 -5.14
C ASN A 145 -4.20 -5.04 -4.77
N TYR A 146 -3.86 -5.42 -3.55
CA TYR A 146 -2.56 -5.23 -2.92
C TYR A 146 -1.94 -6.60 -2.64
N ARG A 147 -0.64 -6.72 -2.91
CA ARG A 147 0.20 -7.82 -2.49
C ARG A 147 1.56 -7.27 -2.08
N HIS A 148 2.13 -7.79 -1.01
CA HIS A 148 3.56 -7.69 -0.77
C HIS A 148 4.11 -9.00 -0.22
N ASP A 149 5.31 -9.33 -0.66
CA ASP A 149 6.05 -10.50 -0.23
C ASP A 149 7.19 -10.01 0.67
N GLU A 150 7.28 -10.55 1.87
CA GLU A 150 8.47 -10.48 2.72
C GLU A 150 9.42 -11.58 2.26
N ILE A 151 10.60 -11.18 1.80
CA ILE A 151 11.60 -12.05 1.20
C ILE A 151 12.83 -12.03 2.09
N ASP A 152 13.27 -13.20 2.51
CA ASP A 152 14.42 -13.42 3.36
C ASP A 152 15.33 -14.46 2.72
N ASP A 153 16.62 -14.17 2.61
CA ASP A 153 17.60 -14.97 1.84
C ASP A 153 17.15 -15.43 0.44
N GLY A 154 16.32 -14.62 -0.21
CA GLY A 154 15.76 -14.91 -1.53
C GLY A 154 14.57 -15.88 -1.54
N GLU A 155 14.13 -16.34 -0.37
CA GLU A 155 12.92 -17.13 -0.18
C GLU A 155 11.76 -16.25 0.29
N ILE A 156 10.54 -16.53 -0.15
CA ILE A 156 9.35 -15.81 0.32
C ILE A 156 8.99 -16.37 1.69
N ALA A 157 9.19 -15.58 2.74
CA ALA A 157 8.82 -15.92 4.10
C ALA A 157 7.31 -15.78 4.30
N THR A 158 6.76 -14.58 4.04
CA THR A 158 5.31 -14.33 4.16
C THR A 158 4.81 -13.51 2.99
N THR A 159 3.67 -13.91 2.41
CA THR A 159 2.91 -13.13 1.46
C THR A 159 1.69 -12.52 2.14
N PHE A 160 1.55 -11.20 2.12
CA PHE A 160 0.30 -10.55 2.50
C PHE A 160 -0.46 -10.02 1.29
N THR A 161 -1.77 -10.24 1.29
CA THR A 161 -2.67 -9.75 0.27
C THR A 161 -3.80 -8.94 0.90
N ASN A 162 -4.31 -7.96 0.15
CA ASN A 162 -5.51 -7.23 0.52
C ASN A 162 -6.30 -6.83 -0.72
N GLU A 163 -7.52 -7.35 -0.86
CA GLU A 163 -8.48 -6.92 -1.87
C GLU A 163 -9.57 -6.06 -1.22
N GLY A 164 -9.63 -4.78 -1.60
CA GLY A 164 -10.48 -3.77 -0.97
C GLY A 164 -11.41 -3.07 -1.94
N TYR A 165 -12.66 -2.85 -1.53
CA TYR A 165 -13.64 -2.02 -2.22
C TYR A 165 -14.10 -0.89 -1.30
N ASP A 166 -14.11 0.34 -1.81
CA ASP A 166 -14.62 1.52 -1.11
C ASP A 166 -15.62 2.28 -2.00
N ALA A 167 -16.71 2.79 -1.42
CA ALA A 167 -17.67 3.61 -2.13
C ALA A 167 -18.32 4.66 -1.22
N ARG A 168 -18.54 5.86 -1.76
CA ARG A 168 -19.20 6.98 -1.08
C ARG A 168 -20.08 7.77 -2.05
N VAL A 169 -21.30 8.04 -1.61
CA VAL A 169 -22.24 8.95 -2.28
C VAL A 169 -22.53 10.11 -1.36
N GLU A 170 -22.54 11.32 -1.90
CA GLU A 170 -22.90 12.56 -1.19
C GLU A 170 -23.93 13.33 -2.00
N VAL A 171 -24.97 13.81 -1.34
CA VAL A 171 -26.06 14.57 -1.95
C VAL A 171 -26.19 15.90 -1.22
N GLN A 172 -26.02 17.00 -1.95
CA GLN A 172 -26.21 18.37 -1.46
C GLN A 172 -27.61 18.84 -1.83
N HIS A 173 -28.44 19.17 -0.84
CA HIS A 173 -29.76 19.72 -1.10
C HIS A 173 -29.69 21.24 -1.33
N ALA A 174 -30.64 21.77 -2.11
CA ALA A 174 -30.84 23.20 -2.28
C ALA A 174 -31.17 23.87 -0.96
N ALA A 175 -30.94 25.19 -0.85
CA ALA A 175 -31.20 25.91 0.39
C ALA A 175 -32.67 25.77 0.84
N ILE A 176 -32.91 25.14 1.99
CA ILE A 176 -34.24 25.02 2.62
C ILE A 176 -34.24 25.97 3.82
N GLY A 177 -35.03 27.05 3.76
CA GLY A 177 -35.07 28.06 4.81
C GLY A 177 -33.71 28.74 5.06
N GLY A 178 -32.88 28.87 4.01
CA GLY A 178 -31.53 29.44 4.10
C GLY A 178 -30.43 28.44 4.51
N VAL A 179 -30.77 27.20 4.86
CA VAL A 179 -29.80 26.15 5.22
C VAL A 179 -29.44 25.32 4.00
N ARG A 180 -28.14 25.22 3.72
CA ARG A 180 -27.56 24.25 2.79
C ARG A 180 -26.90 23.13 3.58
N GLY A 181 -27.07 21.89 3.12
CA GLY A 181 -26.55 20.71 3.81
C GLY A 181 -26.21 19.59 2.84
N VAL A 182 -25.39 18.67 3.33
CA VAL A 182 -24.97 17.47 2.60
C VAL A 182 -25.33 16.25 3.43
N VAL A 183 -25.96 15.27 2.80
CA VAL A 183 -26.19 13.93 3.37
C VAL A 183 -25.40 12.94 2.54
N GLY A 184 -24.76 11.97 3.18
CA GLY A 184 -23.96 10.98 2.48
C GLY A 184 -24.00 9.61 3.13
N ALA A 185 -23.63 8.60 2.35
CA ALA A 185 -23.46 7.22 2.79
C ALA A 185 -22.12 6.70 2.27
N GLN A 186 -21.46 5.85 3.06
CA GLN A 186 -20.21 5.21 2.70
C GLN A 186 -20.22 3.73 3.07
N THR A 187 -19.53 2.91 2.29
CA THR A 187 -19.31 1.50 2.54
C THR A 187 -17.88 1.11 2.16
N SER A 188 -17.31 0.18 2.90
CA SER A 188 -15.98 -0.36 2.64
C SER A 188 -15.95 -1.85 2.98
N ARG A 189 -15.30 -2.65 2.16
CA ARG A 189 -15.01 -4.06 2.42
C ARG A 189 -13.56 -4.36 2.06
N SER A 190 -12.92 -5.23 2.81
CA SER A 190 -11.53 -5.64 2.61
C SER A 190 -11.43 -7.12 2.96
N ASP A 191 -10.74 -7.86 2.09
CA ASP A 191 -10.38 -9.26 2.27
C ASP A 191 -8.85 -9.32 2.38
N PHE A 192 -8.37 -9.65 3.57
CA PHE A 192 -6.95 -9.65 3.91
C PHE A 192 -6.51 -11.07 4.25
N ALA A 193 -5.36 -11.47 3.72
CA ALA A 193 -4.70 -12.72 4.08
C ALA A 193 -3.21 -12.49 4.30
N ALA A 194 -2.64 -13.28 5.22
CA ALA A 194 -1.21 -13.46 5.39
C ALA A 194 -0.94 -14.96 5.26
N VAL A 195 -0.03 -15.34 4.37
CA VAL A 195 0.30 -16.73 4.06
C VAL A 195 1.81 -16.87 4.13
N GLY A 196 2.26 -17.66 5.10
CA GLY A 196 3.66 -17.94 5.45
C GLY A 196 3.66 -19.02 6.53
#